data_AF-A0A935Y2C1-F1
#
_entry.id   AF-A0A935Y2C1-F1
#
_cell.length_a   1.000
_cell.length_b   1.000
_cell.length_c   1.000
_cell.angle_alpha   90.00
_cell.angle_beta   90.00
_cell.angle_gamma   90.00
#
_symmetry.space_group_name_H-M   'P 1'
#
loop_
_entity.id
_entity.type
_entity.pdbx_description
1 polymer ?
#
loop_
_entity_poly.entity_id
_entity_poly.type
_entity_poly.pdbx_seq_one_letter_code
_entity_poly.pdbx_strand_id
1 'polypeptide(L)'
;MPFYLFKTDTKAEREKLINFLKSIRVNDVVVIHTLRQKDLLFYPEEWESDGPENIYSLLNSYGATVVNELKTKGSVPYILTYRVQRPDYQVKEVIGDLTSEIELVNYFELPRREGNTQSTIIGPAASWENFEWNSNELEVPNDNESISIYGVNQNGSEVKLFDAFTQQNQDLRSINAKEYPNLKLKWSASDSLKRTASQLDFWRVHYTGLPDIAFHPALLFTKNKDTLNQGFPLKVEILAQNISTKDMDSLLVKFTVIDSRNKPVSSYTRMMPVKAMASLIVSQTVKTNSLRGACKLFIELNPNDDQPESVKFNNVAIVDFYVRRDVRRPLLDVTFDGKRISDYDLVSNRSKIQINLVDENETLLLDDTSLFEIKLEYPNREIKKIYFDQSNVTFTKASENTSTSQMKL
;
A
#
# COMPACT_ATOMS: atom_id res chain seq x y z
N MET A 1 14.37 19.79 28.28
CA MET A 1 15.31 19.26 29.29
C MET A 1 16.61 20.05 29.15
N PRO A 2 17.17 20.61 30.23
CA PRO A 2 18.49 21.23 30.15
C PRO A 2 19.54 20.15 29.83
N PHE A 3 20.46 20.46 28.92
CA PHE A 3 21.57 19.60 28.53
C PHE A 3 22.88 20.26 28.95
N TYR A 4 23.75 19.48 29.59
CA TYR A 4 25.04 19.95 30.08
C TYR A 4 26.14 19.02 29.55
N LEU A 5 27.22 19.61 29.04
CA LEU A 5 28.37 18.87 28.53
C LEU A 5 29.56 19.07 29.47
N PHE A 6 30.21 17.98 29.83
CA PHE A 6 31.40 17.98 30.66
C PHE A 6 32.53 17.26 29.94
N LYS A 7 33.73 17.86 29.93
CA LYS A 7 34.96 17.17 29.60
C LYS A 7 35.44 16.39 30.81
N THR A 8 36.24 15.35 30.58
CA THR A 8 36.81 14.53 31.66
C THR A 8 38.31 14.24 31.45
N ASP A 9 38.96 15.03 30.58
CA ASP A 9 40.36 14.87 30.19
C ASP A 9 41.33 15.19 31.34
N THR A 10 40.93 16.13 32.21
CA THR A 10 41.73 16.54 33.36
C THR A 10 40.99 16.34 34.68
N LYS A 11 41.73 16.13 35.77
CA LYS A 11 41.16 16.05 37.12
C LYS A 11 40.24 17.22 37.46
N ALA A 12 40.66 18.45 37.12
CA ALA A 12 39.86 19.66 37.37
C ALA A 12 38.53 19.68 36.61
N GLU A 13 38.45 19.06 35.43
CA GLU A 13 37.20 18.93 34.67
C GLU A 13 36.30 17.83 35.23
N ARG A 14 36.88 16.70 35.66
CA ARG A 14 36.16 15.63 36.37
C ARG A 14 35.56 16.11 37.69
N GLU A 15 36.29 16.96 38.43
CA GLU A 15 35.78 17.63 39.63
C GLU A 15 34.55 18.52 39.34
N LYS A 16 34.51 19.22 38.18
CA LYS A 16 33.32 20.01 37.79
C LYS A 16 32.10 19.12 37.57
N LEU A 17 32.26 17.96 36.93
CA LEU A 17 31.18 16.99 36.74
C LEU A 17 30.68 16.46 38.09
N ILE A 18 31.59 16.06 38.98
CA ILE A 18 31.25 15.58 40.34
C ILE A 18 30.45 16.64 41.10
N ASN A 19 30.94 17.88 41.12
CA ASN A 19 30.26 18.99 41.80
C ASN A 19 28.88 19.28 41.21
N PHE A 20 28.75 19.20 39.88
CA PHE A 20 27.45 19.33 39.22
C PHE A 20 26.49 18.23 39.64
N LEU A 21 26.91 16.95 39.55
CA LEU A 21 26.07 15.80 39.93
C LEU A 21 25.60 15.87 41.39
N LYS A 22 26.47 16.32 42.31
CA LYS A 22 26.12 16.56 43.72
C LYS A 22 25.14 17.72 43.93
N SER A 23 25.13 18.70 43.02
CA SER A 23 24.22 19.85 43.08
C SER A 23 22.80 19.56 42.59
N ILE A 24 22.59 18.41 41.94
CA ILE A 24 21.28 18.01 41.42
C ILE A 24 20.31 17.79 42.58
N ARG A 25 19.10 18.34 42.44
CA ARG A 25 18.09 18.28 43.49
C ARG A 25 17.64 16.84 43.72
N VAL A 26 17.28 16.55 44.98
CA VAL A 26 16.58 15.32 45.33
C VAL A 26 15.37 15.13 44.42
N ASN A 27 15.12 13.89 44.01
CA ASN A 27 14.00 13.48 43.15
C ASN A 27 14.11 13.82 41.65
N ASP A 28 15.11 14.59 41.21
CA ASP A 28 15.38 14.80 39.79
C ASP A 28 15.91 13.49 39.16
N VAL A 29 15.46 13.20 37.93
CA VAL A 29 15.96 12.07 37.13
C VAL A 29 17.15 12.55 36.34
N VAL A 30 18.25 11.80 36.44
CA VAL A 30 19.52 12.12 35.80
C VAL A 30 19.80 11.06 34.77
N VAL A 31 19.98 11.50 33.52
CA VAL A 31 20.47 10.67 32.43
C VAL A 31 21.88 11.12 32.09
N ILE A 32 22.85 10.24 32.30
CA ILE A 32 24.24 10.44 31.91
C ILE A 32 24.49 9.61 30.67
N HIS A 33 25.08 10.20 29.64
CA HIS A 33 25.63 9.44 28.53
C HIS A 33 27.00 9.97 28.16
N THR A 34 27.88 9.08 27.73
CA THR A 34 29.21 9.45 27.24
C THR A 34 29.13 9.72 25.74
N LEU A 35 29.65 10.86 25.31
CA LEU A 35 29.78 11.16 23.89
C LEU A 35 31.15 10.68 23.40
N ARG A 36 31.14 9.69 22.51
CA ARG A 36 32.34 9.30 21.76
C ARG A 36 32.27 9.89 20.36
N GLN A 37 33.28 10.68 20.01
CA GLN A 37 33.48 11.17 18.65
C GLN A 37 34.74 10.52 18.07
N LYS A 38 34.81 10.45 16.73
CA LYS A 38 36.02 9.99 16.05
C LYS A 38 37.19 10.87 16.51
N ASP A 39 38.24 10.24 17.03
CA ASP A 39 39.47 10.88 17.53
C ASP A 39 39.35 11.67 18.85
N LEU A 40 38.25 11.53 19.60
CA LEU A 40 38.09 12.09 20.95
C LEU A 40 37.83 10.99 21.98
N LEU A 41 38.66 10.96 23.01
CA LEU A 41 38.58 10.06 24.16
C LEU A 41 38.14 10.85 25.39
N PHE A 42 37.53 10.16 26.36
CA PHE A 42 37.14 10.74 27.66
C PHE A 42 37.85 10.06 28.84
N TYR A 43 38.87 9.24 28.53
CA TYR A 43 39.84 8.66 29.46
C TYR A 43 39.23 8.09 30.78
N PRO A 44 38.20 7.22 30.70
CA PRO A 44 37.57 6.68 31.91
C PRO A 44 38.52 5.89 32.80
N GLU A 45 39.56 5.29 32.23
CA GLU A 45 40.64 4.62 32.95
C GLU A 45 41.36 5.51 33.97
N GLU A 46 41.36 6.84 33.77
CA GLU A 46 41.97 7.79 34.70
C GLU A 46 41.07 8.20 35.85
N TRP A 47 39.74 7.99 35.75
CA TRP A 47 38.79 8.56 36.70
C TRP A 47 39.00 8.03 38.12
N GLU A 48 39.44 6.78 38.27
CA GLU A 48 39.70 6.18 39.60
C GLU A 48 40.95 6.78 40.28
N SER A 49 41.88 7.36 39.52
CA SER A 49 43.11 7.93 40.05
C SER A 49 42.92 9.25 40.82
N ASP A 50 41.73 9.86 40.75
CA ASP A 50 41.45 11.17 41.35
C ASP A 50 41.38 11.15 42.88
N GLY A 51 41.26 9.97 43.50
CA GLY A 51 41.23 9.77 44.95
C GLY A 51 40.01 8.96 45.42
N PRO A 52 39.72 8.94 46.73
CA PRO A 52 38.60 8.18 47.29
C PRO A 52 37.22 8.71 46.86
N GLU A 53 37.16 10.00 46.51
CA GLU A 53 36.00 10.60 45.87
C GLU A 53 36.32 10.85 44.39
N ASN A 54 35.68 10.09 43.52
CA ASN A 54 35.83 10.17 42.07
C ASN A 54 34.49 9.89 41.36
N ILE A 55 34.49 9.93 40.03
CA ILE A 55 33.28 9.71 39.23
C ILE A 55 32.68 8.32 39.51
N TYR A 56 33.50 7.27 39.58
CA TYR A 56 33.02 5.91 39.88
C TYR A 56 32.42 5.82 41.27
N SER A 57 33.10 6.32 42.31
CA SER A 57 32.58 6.26 43.67
C SER A 57 31.25 6.99 43.81
N LEU A 58 31.11 8.15 43.14
CA LEU A 58 29.86 8.91 43.15
C LEU A 58 28.73 8.17 42.42
N LEU A 59 28.95 7.69 41.20
CA LEU A 59 27.92 6.98 40.46
C LEU A 59 27.54 5.65 41.13
N ASN A 60 28.51 4.94 41.71
CA ASN A 60 28.26 3.75 42.53
C ASN A 60 27.39 4.06 43.75
N SER A 61 27.54 5.24 44.37
CA SER A 61 26.67 5.68 45.48
C SER A 61 25.21 5.89 45.05
N TYR A 62 24.97 6.10 43.76
CA TYR A 62 23.63 6.17 43.17
C TYR A 62 23.14 4.82 42.64
N GLY A 63 23.87 3.73 42.86
CA GLY A 63 23.50 2.37 42.45
C GLY A 63 24.00 1.95 41.07
N ALA A 64 24.84 2.76 40.41
CA ALA A 64 25.52 2.35 39.19
C ALA A 64 26.54 1.24 39.52
N THR A 65 26.63 0.23 38.65
CA THR A 65 27.55 -0.90 38.80
C THR A 65 28.27 -1.18 37.50
N VAL A 66 27.58 -1.07 36.36
CA VAL A 66 28.11 -1.31 35.01
C VAL A 66 29.12 -0.24 34.62
N VAL A 67 29.01 0.98 35.17
CA VAL A 67 29.97 2.07 34.97
C VAL A 67 31.42 1.63 35.17
N ASN A 68 31.67 0.71 36.11
CA ASN A 68 33.02 0.24 36.43
C ASN A 68 33.67 -0.54 35.28
N GLU A 69 32.91 -1.05 34.32
CA GLU A 69 33.46 -1.70 33.12
C GLU A 69 34.25 -0.72 32.23
N LEU A 70 33.91 0.58 32.27
CA LEU A 70 34.62 1.61 31.50
C LEU A 70 36.11 1.69 31.86
N LYS A 71 36.50 1.26 33.08
CA LYS A 71 37.91 1.19 33.51
C LYS A 71 38.77 0.32 32.59
N THR A 72 38.16 -0.72 32.01
CA THR A 72 38.84 -1.71 31.17
C THR A 72 38.48 -1.54 29.69
N LYS A 73 37.23 -1.18 29.39
CA LYS A 73 36.75 -0.98 28.02
C LYS A 73 37.21 0.36 27.43
N GLY A 74 37.65 1.30 28.26
CA GLY A 74 38.07 2.62 27.83
C GLY A 74 36.90 3.46 27.32
N SER A 75 37.17 4.37 26.39
CA SER A 75 36.19 5.32 25.86
C SER A 75 35.18 4.65 24.91
N VAL A 76 34.18 3.96 25.45
CA VAL A 76 33.05 3.35 24.73
C VAL A 76 31.73 4.03 25.09
N PRO A 77 30.66 3.92 24.26
CA PRO A 77 29.35 4.45 24.61
C PRO A 77 28.83 3.84 25.91
N TYR A 78 28.30 4.69 26.79
CA TYR A 78 27.66 4.31 28.04
C TYR A 78 26.47 5.24 28.32
N ILE A 79 25.37 4.67 28.80
CA ILE A 79 24.19 5.40 29.27
C ILE A 79 23.83 4.90 30.66
N LEU A 80 23.57 5.83 31.57
CA LEU A 80 23.05 5.59 32.92
C LEU A 80 21.82 6.45 33.15
N THR A 81 20.83 5.88 33.81
CA THR A 81 19.72 6.63 34.37
C THR A 81 19.50 6.26 35.82
N TYR A 82 19.34 7.28 36.65
CA TYR A 82 19.03 7.13 38.06
C TYR A 82 18.17 8.31 38.53
N ARG A 83 17.63 8.20 39.75
CA ARG A 83 16.88 9.28 40.39
C ARG A 83 17.51 9.59 41.74
N VAL A 84 17.84 10.86 41.95
CA VAL A 84 18.62 11.30 43.12
C VAL A 84 17.87 10.98 44.41
N GLN A 85 18.49 10.14 45.27
CA GLN A 85 17.97 9.70 46.58
C GLN A 85 16.59 9.03 46.52
N ARG A 86 16.33 8.21 45.48
CA ARG A 86 15.08 7.47 45.30
C ARG A 86 15.32 5.99 45.05
N PRO A 87 15.33 5.14 46.10
CA PRO A 87 15.59 3.70 45.99
C PRO A 87 14.54 2.91 45.18
N ASP A 88 13.34 3.47 45.03
CA ASP A 88 12.23 2.90 44.26
C ASP A 88 12.39 3.08 42.74
N TYR A 89 13.30 3.96 42.30
CA TYR A 89 13.65 4.11 40.90
C TYR A 89 14.71 3.07 40.53
N GLN A 90 14.39 2.17 39.61
CA GLN A 90 15.38 1.22 39.11
C GLN A 90 16.48 1.96 38.34
N VAL A 91 17.70 1.90 38.87
CA VAL A 91 18.91 2.34 38.18
C VAL A 91 19.13 1.41 37.00
N LYS A 92 19.27 1.96 35.79
CA LYS A 92 19.57 1.19 34.59
C LYS A 92 20.80 1.76 33.92
N GLU A 93 21.60 0.85 33.38
CA GLU A 93 22.83 1.15 32.66
C GLU A 93 22.93 0.30 31.42
N VAL A 94 23.52 0.85 30.36
CA VAL A 94 23.93 0.10 29.18
C VAL A 94 25.30 0.60 28.73
N ILE A 95 26.17 -0.33 28.36
CA ILE A 95 27.51 -0.06 27.84
C ILE A 95 27.64 -0.76 26.49
N GLY A 96 28.19 -0.04 25.51
CA GLY A 96 28.46 -0.54 24.17
C GLY A 96 29.92 -0.93 23.97
N ASP A 97 30.27 -1.20 22.71
CA ASP A 97 31.65 -1.29 22.23
C ASP A 97 31.96 -0.15 21.23
N LEU A 98 33.11 -0.24 20.54
CA LEU A 98 33.56 0.78 19.59
C LEU A 98 32.68 0.92 18.33
N THR A 99 31.76 -0.01 18.11
CA THR A 99 30.90 -0.09 16.91
C THR A 99 29.41 -0.14 17.23
N SER A 100 29.05 -0.24 18.51
CA SER A 100 27.68 -0.41 18.95
C SER A 100 26.91 0.91 18.98
N GLU A 101 25.67 0.84 18.54
CA GLU A 101 24.61 1.74 18.94
C GLU A 101 23.94 1.17 20.20
N ILE A 102 23.71 2.01 21.21
CA ILE A 102 23.11 1.60 22.49
C ILE A 102 21.86 2.43 22.77
N GLU A 103 20.83 1.76 23.28
CA GLU A 103 19.56 2.36 23.67
C GLU A 103 19.22 1.95 25.10
N LEU A 104 18.64 2.87 25.87
CA LEU A 104 18.14 2.61 27.20
C LEU A 104 16.74 3.21 27.38
N VAL A 105 15.79 2.34 27.71
CA VAL A 105 14.42 2.73 28.04
C VAL A 105 14.17 2.53 29.54
N ASN A 106 13.77 3.60 30.21
CA ASN A 106 13.32 3.54 31.59
C ASN A 106 12.03 4.33 31.81
N TYR A 107 11.15 3.77 32.63
CA TYR A 107 9.84 4.34 32.93
C TYR A 107 9.84 4.83 34.37
N PHE A 108 9.23 5.98 34.60
CA PHE A 108 9.03 6.50 35.94
C PHE A 108 7.79 7.36 36.01
N GLU A 109 7.17 7.35 37.18
CA GLU A 109 5.97 8.11 37.43
C GLU A 109 6.34 9.56 37.79
N LEU A 110 5.74 10.48 37.04
CA LEU A 110 5.74 11.90 37.31
C LEU A 110 4.33 12.30 37.69
N PRO A 111 4.05 12.58 38.97
CA PRO A 111 2.74 13.11 39.36
C PRO A 111 2.60 14.52 38.78
N ARG A 112 1.79 14.63 37.73
CA ARG A 112 1.44 15.87 37.03
C ARG A 112 0.06 16.33 37.50
N ARG A 113 -0.18 17.64 37.39
CA ARG A 113 -1.51 18.22 37.70
C ARG A 113 -2.54 17.94 36.62
N GLU A 114 -2.08 17.61 35.42
CA GLU A 114 -2.91 17.37 34.25
C GLU A 114 -2.26 16.32 33.35
N GLY A 115 -3.08 15.59 32.63
CA GLY A 115 -2.69 14.60 31.66
C GLY A 115 -3.76 14.45 30.59
N ASN A 116 -3.39 13.91 29.44
CA ASN A 116 -4.36 13.53 28.42
C ASN A 116 -3.92 12.25 27.70
N THR A 117 -4.90 11.52 27.18
CA THR A 117 -4.70 10.40 26.27
C THR A 117 -5.54 10.60 25.01
N GLN A 118 -5.07 10.04 23.90
CA GLN A 118 -5.77 10.07 22.63
C GLN A 118 -6.10 8.65 22.18
N SER A 119 -7.25 8.48 21.52
CA SER A 119 -7.60 7.19 20.93
C SER A 119 -6.78 6.93 19.67
N THR A 120 -6.83 5.68 19.20
CA THR A 120 -6.56 5.38 17.79
C THR A 120 -7.56 6.13 16.89
N ILE A 121 -7.28 6.20 15.60
CA ILE A 121 -8.24 6.69 14.62
C ILE A 121 -9.41 5.68 14.55
N ILE A 122 -10.63 6.18 14.65
CA ILE A 122 -11.87 5.40 14.60
C ILE A 122 -12.51 5.62 13.24
N GLY A 123 -12.93 4.56 12.56
CA GLY A 123 -13.48 4.62 11.20
C GLY A 123 -12.60 3.87 10.19
N PRO A 124 -12.83 4.06 8.87
CA PRO A 124 -13.81 4.98 8.30
C PRO A 124 -15.27 4.54 8.52
N ALA A 125 -16.18 5.51 8.64
CA ALA A 125 -17.61 5.27 8.85
C ALA A 125 -18.46 5.67 7.63
N ALA A 126 -19.53 4.91 7.38
CA ALA A 126 -20.64 5.34 6.54
C ALA A 126 -21.54 6.36 7.27
N SER A 127 -21.73 6.16 8.58
CA SER A 127 -22.49 7.06 9.45
C SER A 127 -22.08 6.88 10.91
N TRP A 128 -22.06 7.98 11.65
CA TRP A 128 -21.82 8.01 13.09
C TRP A 128 -23.13 7.84 13.87
N GLU A 129 -23.07 7.22 15.04
CA GLU A 129 -24.25 6.97 15.88
C GLU A 129 -24.10 7.65 17.25
N ASN A 130 -23.44 6.99 18.21
CA ASN A 130 -23.33 7.48 19.58
C ASN A 130 -21.91 7.33 20.11
N PHE A 131 -21.49 8.25 20.98
CA PHE A 131 -20.30 8.11 21.81
C PHE A 131 -20.71 7.81 23.25
N GLU A 132 -20.02 6.86 23.87
CA GLU A 132 -20.23 6.46 25.26
C GLU A 132 -18.88 6.30 25.96
N TRP A 133 -18.78 6.76 27.21
CA TRP A 133 -17.61 6.51 28.03
C TRP A 133 -17.95 6.43 29.51
N ASN A 134 -17.09 5.74 30.25
CA ASN A 134 -17.17 5.66 31.70
C ASN A 134 -15.77 5.68 32.30
N SER A 135 -15.66 6.24 33.49
CA SER A 135 -14.46 6.23 34.30
C SER A 135 -14.83 5.88 35.75
N ASN A 136 -13.83 5.46 36.51
CA ASN A 136 -13.90 5.36 37.95
C ASN A 136 -12.99 6.43 38.57
N GLU A 137 -13.60 7.42 39.22
CA GLU A 137 -12.86 8.40 40.02
C GLU A 137 -12.20 7.69 41.21
N LEU A 138 -10.92 7.97 41.43
CA LEU A 138 -10.22 7.48 42.61
C LEU A 138 -10.55 8.38 43.81
N GLU A 139 -10.77 9.68 43.57
CA GLU A 139 -11.08 10.65 44.61
C GLU A 139 -12.05 11.77 44.20
N VAL A 140 -13.27 11.70 44.75
CA VAL A 140 -14.28 12.77 44.66
C VAL A 140 -14.00 13.84 45.74
N PRO A 141 -14.01 15.16 45.45
CA PRO A 141 -14.38 15.85 44.19
C PRO A 141 -13.17 16.48 43.45
N ASN A 142 -11.95 15.99 43.64
CA ASN A 142 -10.74 16.68 43.17
C ASN A 142 -10.28 16.23 41.77
N ASP A 143 -10.70 15.04 41.34
CA ASP A 143 -10.43 14.52 40.00
C ASP A 143 -11.40 15.16 38.99
N ASN A 144 -10.89 16.02 38.09
CA ASN A 144 -11.67 16.56 36.97
C ASN A 144 -11.30 15.83 35.69
N GLU A 145 -12.30 15.46 34.89
CA GLU A 145 -12.09 14.80 33.60
C GLU A 145 -13.02 15.34 32.50
N SER A 146 -12.59 15.22 31.25
CA SER A 146 -13.37 15.63 30.09
C SER A 146 -12.96 14.89 28.82
N ILE A 147 -13.90 14.80 27.89
CA ILE A 147 -13.70 14.28 26.53
C ILE A 147 -13.79 15.43 25.53
N SER A 148 -12.95 15.40 24.50
CA SER A 148 -13.14 16.14 23.26
C SER A 148 -13.13 15.18 22.08
N ILE A 149 -13.93 15.48 21.05
CA ILE A 149 -14.03 14.67 19.83
C ILE A 149 -13.54 15.49 18.65
N TYR A 150 -12.62 14.91 17.89
CA TYR A 150 -12.03 15.48 16.69
C TYR A 150 -12.50 14.68 15.47
N GLY A 151 -12.97 15.38 14.45
CA GLY A 151 -13.18 14.84 13.12
C GLY A 151 -11.87 14.84 12.35
N VAL A 152 -11.60 13.75 11.63
CA VAL A 152 -10.44 13.64 10.76
C VAL A 152 -10.94 13.60 9.33
N ASN A 153 -10.58 14.61 8.55
CA ASN A 153 -11.01 14.72 7.17
C ASN A 153 -10.24 13.77 6.24
N GLN A 154 -10.62 13.73 4.96
CA GLN A 154 -9.98 12.86 3.95
C GLN A 154 -8.48 13.13 3.76
N ASN A 155 -8.00 14.33 4.10
CA ASN A 155 -6.59 14.71 4.03
C ASN A 155 -5.82 14.41 5.32
N GLY A 156 -6.47 13.83 6.33
CA GLY A 156 -5.88 13.53 7.64
C GLY A 156 -5.81 14.72 8.59
N SER A 157 -6.41 15.87 8.26
CA SER A 157 -6.44 17.03 9.15
C SER A 157 -7.48 16.82 10.25
N GLU A 158 -7.06 17.04 11.50
CA GLU A 158 -7.92 16.98 12.68
C GLU A 158 -8.65 18.32 12.88
N VAL A 159 -9.97 18.28 12.99
CA VAL A 159 -10.83 19.43 13.32
C VAL A 159 -11.60 19.09 14.58
N LYS A 160 -11.55 19.96 15.59
CA LYS A 160 -12.33 19.73 16.82
C LYS A 160 -13.81 19.94 16.52
N LEU A 161 -14.62 18.89 16.71
CA LEU A 161 -16.07 18.91 16.47
C LEU A 161 -16.84 19.14 17.78
N PHE A 162 -16.35 18.59 18.88
CA PHE A 162 -16.92 18.78 20.22
C PHE A 162 -15.83 19.26 21.18
N ASP A 163 -16.11 20.37 21.87
CA ASP A 163 -15.28 20.89 22.95
C ASP A 163 -15.29 19.97 24.19
N ALA A 164 -14.48 20.29 25.19
CA ALA A 164 -14.41 19.50 26.42
C ALA A 164 -15.80 19.36 27.08
N PHE A 165 -16.29 18.13 27.20
CA PHE A 165 -17.56 17.79 27.81
C PHE A 165 -17.40 16.63 28.80
N THR A 166 -18.34 16.49 29.74
CA THR A 166 -18.28 15.49 30.83
C THR A 166 -19.45 14.51 30.82
N GLN A 167 -20.43 14.72 29.95
CA GLN A 167 -21.54 13.81 29.74
C GLN A 167 -21.03 12.45 29.28
N GLN A 168 -21.50 11.37 29.91
CA GLN A 168 -21.11 10.00 29.57
C GLN A 168 -21.57 9.55 28.18
N ASN A 169 -22.56 10.24 27.61
CA ASN A 169 -23.11 9.96 26.29
C ASN A 169 -23.18 11.22 25.42
N GLN A 170 -22.86 11.08 24.13
CA GLN A 170 -22.95 12.17 23.15
C GLN A 170 -23.42 11.64 21.79
N ASP A 171 -24.52 12.19 21.27
CA ASP A 171 -25.02 11.88 19.93
C ASP A 171 -24.05 12.42 18.86
N LEU A 172 -23.67 11.55 17.92
CA LEU A 172 -22.74 11.85 16.84
C LEU A 172 -23.39 11.86 15.46
N ARG A 173 -24.70 11.58 15.36
CA ARG A 173 -25.41 11.46 14.06
C ARG A 173 -25.41 12.76 13.25
N SER A 174 -25.14 13.91 13.88
CA SER A 174 -24.98 15.20 13.23
C SER A 174 -23.67 15.34 12.45
N ILE A 175 -22.67 14.48 12.71
CA ILE A 175 -21.38 14.52 12.04
C ILE A 175 -21.52 13.93 10.63
N ASN A 176 -21.13 14.71 9.62
CA ASN A 176 -21.10 14.23 8.25
C ASN A 176 -19.91 13.29 8.01
N ALA A 177 -20.18 11.98 7.90
CA ALA A 177 -19.15 10.97 7.68
C ALA A 177 -18.45 11.08 6.31
N LYS A 178 -18.99 11.80 5.32
CA LYS A 178 -18.28 12.08 4.07
C LYS A 178 -17.19 13.14 4.25
N GLU A 179 -17.44 14.12 5.12
CA GLU A 179 -16.49 15.20 5.46
C GLU A 179 -15.47 14.72 6.49
N TYR A 180 -15.93 14.03 7.53
CA TYR A 180 -15.13 13.44 8.59
C TYR A 180 -15.36 11.92 8.62
N PRO A 181 -14.74 11.17 7.70
CA PRO A 181 -14.86 9.71 7.65
C PRO A 181 -14.29 9.03 8.88
N ASN A 182 -13.38 9.69 9.61
CA ASN A 182 -12.81 9.16 10.83
C ASN A 182 -12.96 10.13 12.01
N LEU A 183 -12.94 9.59 13.23
CA LEU A 183 -12.92 10.35 14.48
C LEU A 183 -11.68 10.01 15.30
N LYS A 184 -11.34 10.93 16.21
CA LYS A 184 -10.32 10.73 17.24
C LYS A 184 -10.78 11.36 18.55
N LEU A 185 -10.60 10.64 19.63
CA LEU A 185 -11.02 11.05 20.96
C LEU A 185 -9.82 11.58 21.74
N LYS A 186 -10.04 12.60 22.58
CA LYS A 186 -9.07 13.06 23.56
C LYS A 186 -9.72 13.07 24.93
N TRP A 187 -9.21 12.25 25.84
CA TRP A 187 -9.57 12.30 27.26
C TRP A 187 -8.53 13.12 27.99
N SER A 188 -8.98 14.05 28.82
CA SER A 188 -8.11 14.91 29.62
C SER A 188 -8.53 14.82 31.07
N ALA A 189 -7.56 14.64 31.97
CA ALA A 189 -7.78 14.58 33.40
C ALA A 189 -6.88 15.59 34.12
N SER A 190 -7.36 16.13 35.24
CA SER A 190 -6.60 17.05 36.08
C SER A 190 -6.97 16.95 37.55
N ASP A 191 -5.95 16.95 38.41
CA ASP A 191 -6.05 17.08 39.86
C ASP A 191 -4.87 17.94 40.35
N SER A 192 -5.19 19.08 40.93
CA SER A 192 -4.20 20.06 41.39
C SER A 192 -3.58 19.73 42.75
N LEU A 193 -4.24 18.87 43.54
CA LEU A 193 -3.91 18.61 44.94
C LEU A 193 -3.13 17.30 45.10
N LYS A 194 -3.76 16.16 44.79
CA LYS A 194 -3.18 14.84 45.02
C LYS A 194 -2.54 14.23 43.78
N ARG A 195 -2.83 14.83 42.62
CA ARG A 195 -2.28 14.46 41.31
C ARG A 195 -2.64 13.01 40.97
N THR A 196 -3.86 12.61 41.35
CA THR A 196 -4.49 11.36 40.92
C THR A 196 -5.20 11.57 39.58
N ALA A 197 -5.48 10.47 38.88
CA ALA A 197 -6.25 10.49 37.66
C ALA A 197 -7.32 9.41 37.73
N SER A 198 -8.55 9.75 37.34
CA SER A 198 -9.64 8.79 37.17
C SER A 198 -9.20 7.66 36.22
N GLN A 199 -9.67 6.45 36.51
CA GLN A 199 -9.35 5.28 35.69
C GLN A 199 -10.42 5.16 34.61
N LEU A 200 -10.04 5.40 33.35
CA LEU A 200 -10.95 5.25 32.21
C LEU A 200 -11.26 3.76 32.01
N ASP A 201 -12.51 3.36 32.23
CA ASP A 201 -12.97 1.99 32.03
C ASP A 201 -13.12 1.68 30.54
N PHE A 202 -13.87 2.55 29.86
CA PHE A 202 -14.07 2.46 28.43
C PHE A 202 -14.45 3.82 27.85
N TRP A 203 -14.19 3.92 26.55
CA TRP A 203 -14.74 4.91 25.65
C TRP A 203 -15.01 4.21 24.33
N ARG A 204 -16.18 4.40 23.75
CA ARG A 204 -16.63 3.68 22.55
C ARG A 204 -17.40 4.61 21.66
N VAL A 205 -17.21 4.41 20.37
CA VAL A 205 -17.97 5.09 19.33
C VAL A 205 -18.73 4.03 18.56
N HIS A 206 -20.04 4.19 18.50
CA HIS A 206 -20.94 3.40 17.68
C HIS A 206 -21.05 4.07 16.31
N TYR A 207 -20.86 3.27 15.26
CA TYR A 207 -20.94 3.73 13.89
C TYR A 207 -21.22 2.55 12.95
N THR A 208 -21.73 2.89 11.77
CA THR A 208 -21.85 1.94 10.66
C THR A 208 -20.59 2.02 9.81
N GLY A 209 -19.82 0.93 9.74
CA GLY A 209 -18.60 0.84 8.91
C GLY A 209 -18.88 0.79 7.41
N LEU A 210 -17.82 0.91 6.60
CA LEU A 210 -17.88 0.77 5.14
C LEU A 210 -17.77 -0.70 4.72
N PRO A 211 -18.30 -1.06 3.52
CA PRO A 211 -18.04 -2.38 2.97
C PRO A 211 -16.57 -2.55 2.55
N ASP A 212 -16.20 -3.80 2.21
CA ASP A 212 -14.85 -4.20 1.81
C ASP A 212 -14.91 -5.44 0.93
N ILE A 213 -14.48 -5.33 -0.33
CA ILE A 213 -14.27 -6.45 -1.25
C ILE A 213 -12.80 -6.84 -1.26
N ALA A 214 -12.50 -8.12 -1.48
CA ALA A 214 -11.14 -8.59 -1.68
C ALA A 214 -11.10 -9.72 -2.70
N PHE A 215 -10.02 -9.82 -3.46
CA PHE A 215 -9.76 -11.04 -4.22
C PHE A 215 -9.46 -12.21 -3.29
N HIS A 216 -10.03 -13.38 -3.62
CA HIS A 216 -9.83 -14.63 -2.90
C HIS A 216 -9.36 -15.75 -3.85
N PRO A 217 -8.15 -15.63 -4.45
CA PRO A 217 -7.66 -16.56 -5.48
C PRO A 217 -7.46 -17.99 -4.95
N ALA A 218 -7.29 -18.17 -3.64
CA ALA A 218 -7.17 -19.48 -3.02
C ALA A 218 -8.45 -20.33 -3.15
N LEU A 219 -9.63 -19.71 -3.26
CA LEU A 219 -10.90 -20.41 -3.48
C LEU A 219 -11.19 -20.65 -4.96
N LEU A 220 -10.94 -19.65 -5.82
CA LEU A 220 -11.04 -19.82 -7.27
C LEU A 220 -10.09 -18.86 -7.96
N PHE A 221 -9.18 -19.44 -8.73
CA PHE A 221 -8.43 -18.76 -9.78
C PHE A 221 -8.24 -19.74 -10.94
N THR A 222 -8.78 -19.40 -12.11
CA THR A 222 -8.60 -20.19 -13.33
C THR A 222 -7.99 -19.31 -14.42
N LYS A 223 -7.05 -19.91 -15.16
CA LYS A 223 -6.45 -19.30 -16.34
C LYS A 223 -6.28 -20.39 -17.38
N ASN A 224 -6.83 -20.19 -18.58
CA ASN A 224 -6.84 -21.25 -19.58
C ASN A 224 -5.44 -21.64 -20.08
N LYS A 225 -4.52 -20.68 -20.26
CA LYS A 225 -3.12 -20.92 -20.65
C LYS A 225 -2.18 -19.80 -20.18
N ASP A 226 -0.92 -20.14 -19.93
CA ASP A 226 0.16 -19.16 -19.72
C ASP A 226 0.65 -18.55 -21.03
N THR A 227 0.63 -19.34 -22.10
CA THR A 227 1.07 -18.93 -23.44
C THR A 227 -0.02 -19.21 -24.47
N LEU A 228 -0.36 -18.17 -25.22
CA LEU A 228 -1.38 -18.19 -26.27
C LEU A 228 -0.71 -17.92 -27.63
N ASN A 229 -1.22 -18.55 -28.68
CA ASN A 229 -0.95 -18.08 -30.03
C ASN A 229 -1.85 -16.87 -30.30
N GLN A 230 -1.36 -15.89 -31.05
CA GLN A 230 -2.11 -14.69 -31.41
C GLN A 230 -3.44 -15.06 -32.08
N GLY A 231 -4.53 -14.46 -31.60
CA GLY A 231 -5.92 -14.75 -32.01
C GLY A 231 -6.68 -15.63 -31.01
N PHE A 232 -5.99 -16.52 -30.28
CA PHE A 232 -6.62 -17.32 -29.24
C PHE A 232 -6.87 -16.48 -27.98
N PRO A 233 -8.11 -16.45 -27.44
CA PRO A 233 -8.43 -15.62 -26.29
C PRO A 233 -7.85 -16.17 -24.98
N LEU A 234 -7.39 -15.27 -24.13
CA LEU A 234 -7.15 -15.57 -22.72
C LEU A 234 -8.49 -15.58 -22.00
N LYS A 235 -8.74 -16.59 -21.17
CA LYS A 235 -9.90 -16.64 -20.26
C LYS A 235 -9.39 -16.74 -18.83
N VAL A 236 -9.83 -15.81 -18.00
CA VAL A 236 -9.47 -15.73 -16.58
C VAL A 236 -10.75 -15.65 -15.75
N GLU A 237 -10.79 -16.38 -14.64
CA GLU A 237 -11.78 -16.22 -13.58
C GLU A 237 -11.08 -16.14 -12.24
N ILE A 238 -11.52 -15.21 -11.38
CA ILE A 238 -11.02 -15.06 -10.02
C ILE A 238 -12.18 -14.76 -9.08
N LEU A 239 -12.20 -15.37 -7.89
CA LEU A 239 -13.21 -15.05 -6.89
C LEU A 239 -12.91 -13.70 -6.25
N ALA A 240 -13.93 -12.86 -6.10
CA ALA A 240 -13.92 -11.73 -5.20
C ALA A 240 -14.97 -11.96 -4.10
N GLN A 241 -14.64 -11.59 -2.87
CA GLN A 241 -15.52 -11.77 -1.71
C GLN A 241 -15.69 -10.45 -0.98
N ASN A 242 -16.93 -10.14 -0.58
CA ASN A 242 -17.18 -9.08 0.37
C ASN A 242 -16.85 -9.61 1.76
N ILE A 243 -15.74 -9.13 2.32
CA ILE A 243 -15.22 -9.56 3.62
C ILE A 243 -15.72 -8.67 4.77
N SER A 244 -16.70 -7.80 4.49
CA SER A 244 -17.35 -6.96 5.48
C SER A 244 -18.74 -7.49 5.88
N THR A 245 -19.24 -7.01 7.01
CA THR A 245 -20.60 -7.30 7.49
C THR A 245 -21.69 -6.42 6.83
N LYS A 246 -21.33 -5.67 5.78
CA LYS A 246 -22.22 -4.75 5.08
C LYS A 246 -22.36 -5.14 3.62
N ASP A 247 -23.56 -5.00 3.08
CA ASP A 247 -23.80 -5.23 1.66
C ASP A 247 -23.10 -4.15 0.82
N MET A 248 -22.53 -4.58 -0.31
CA MET A 248 -22.02 -3.70 -1.35
C MET A 248 -23.05 -3.53 -2.45
N ASP A 249 -23.13 -2.34 -3.01
CA ASP A 249 -23.88 -2.09 -4.25
C ASP A 249 -23.11 -2.71 -5.44
N SER A 250 -23.65 -2.57 -6.65
CA SER A 250 -23.08 -3.04 -7.90
C SER A 250 -21.60 -2.69 -8.07
N LEU A 251 -20.74 -3.70 -8.10
CA LEU A 251 -19.29 -3.51 -8.11
C LEU A 251 -18.79 -3.17 -9.52
N LEU A 252 -18.18 -2.01 -9.70
CA LEU A 252 -17.45 -1.69 -10.93
C LEU A 252 -16.11 -2.43 -10.92
N VAL A 253 -15.75 -3.10 -12.02
CA VAL A 253 -14.45 -3.76 -12.19
C VAL A 253 -13.79 -3.21 -13.44
N LYS A 254 -12.51 -2.82 -13.32
CA LYS A 254 -11.68 -2.37 -14.42
C LYS A 254 -10.68 -3.44 -14.79
N PHE A 255 -10.59 -3.68 -16.10
CA PHE A 255 -9.60 -4.57 -16.68
C PHE A 255 -8.65 -3.74 -17.52
N THR A 256 -7.34 -3.84 -17.29
CA THR A 256 -6.32 -3.17 -18.10
C THR A 256 -5.33 -4.19 -18.63
N VAL A 257 -5.22 -4.27 -19.96
CA VAL A 257 -4.26 -5.14 -20.63
C VAL A 257 -3.08 -4.31 -21.12
N ILE A 258 -1.87 -4.73 -20.79
CA ILE A 258 -0.62 -4.11 -21.22
C ILE A 258 0.21 -5.17 -21.94
N ASP A 259 0.67 -4.88 -23.16
CA ASP A 259 1.55 -5.76 -23.92
C ASP A 259 3.02 -5.29 -23.87
N SER A 260 3.89 -5.98 -24.59
CA SER A 260 5.31 -5.62 -24.74
C SER A 260 5.60 -4.24 -25.34
N ARG A 261 4.60 -3.55 -25.91
CA ARG A 261 4.74 -2.16 -26.38
C ARG A 261 4.33 -1.14 -25.31
N ASN A 262 3.99 -1.58 -24.10
CA ASN A 262 3.53 -0.75 -23.00
C ASN A 262 2.32 0.13 -23.35
N LYS A 263 1.44 -0.33 -24.26
CA LYS A 263 0.19 0.37 -24.58
C LYS A 263 -0.97 -0.22 -23.77
N PRO A 264 -1.50 0.48 -22.75
CA PRO A 264 -2.63 -0.01 -21.98
C PRO A 264 -3.93 0.07 -22.79
N VAL A 265 -4.73 -0.99 -22.72
CA VAL A 265 -6.12 -1.01 -23.20
C VAL A 265 -7.01 -1.35 -22.02
N SER A 266 -7.96 -0.47 -21.71
CA SER A 266 -8.82 -0.63 -20.54
C SER A 266 -10.28 -0.86 -20.95
N SER A 267 -10.97 -1.70 -20.18
CA SER A 267 -12.42 -1.93 -20.26
C SER A 267 -13.01 -2.00 -18.86
N TYR A 268 -14.31 -1.72 -18.75
CA TYR A 268 -15.03 -1.73 -17.48
C TYR A 268 -16.26 -2.64 -17.57
N THR A 269 -16.56 -3.33 -16.48
CA THR A 269 -17.77 -4.13 -16.32
C THR A 269 -18.39 -3.82 -14.97
N ARG A 270 -19.68 -3.49 -14.94
CA ARG A 270 -20.44 -3.36 -13.69
C ARG A 270 -21.08 -4.70 -13.35
N MET A 271 -20.70 -5.24 -12.20
CA MET A 271 -21.18 -6.51 -11.67
C MET A 271 -22.34 -6.27 -10.69
N MET A 272 -23.07 -7.34 -10.37
CA MET A 272 -24.18 -7.27 -9.43
C MET A 272 -23.72 -6.87 -8.01
N PRO A 273 -24.64 -6.35 -7.17
CA PRO A 273 -24.38 -6.13 -5.74
C PRO A 273 -23.86 -7.38 -5.03
N VAL A 274 -23.02 -7.18 -4.01
CA VAL A 274 -22.34 -8.25 -3.27
C VAL A 274 -22.75 -8.17 -1.81
N LYS A 275 -23.60 -9.10 -1.39
CA LYS A 275 -24.05 -9.15 0.00
C LYS A 275 -22.87 -9.34 0.97
N ALA A 276 -23.06 -8.93 2.21
CA ALA A 276 -22.13 -9.17 3.30
C ALA A 276 -21.69 -10.65 3.32
N MET A 277 -20.39 -10.89 3.47
CA MET A 277 -19.76 -12.23 3.46
C MET A 277 -19.92 -13.04 2.15
N ALA A 278 -20.65 -12.55 1.15
CA ALA A 278 -20.89 -13.26 -0.10
C ALA A 278 -19.74 -13.08 -1.10
N SER A 279 -19.69 -13.95 -2.11
CA SER A 279 -18.68 -13.93 -3.16
C SER A 279 -19.30 -13.79 -4.54
N LEU A 280 -18.50 -13.32 -5.49
CA LEU A 280 -18.82 -13.27 -6.92
C LEU A 280 -17.61 -13.71 -7.74
N ILE A 281 -17.87 -14.26 -8.93
CA ILE A 281 -16.82 -14.65 -9.86
C ILE A 281 -16.56 -13.50 -10.82
N VAL A 282 -15.33 -12.97 -10.80
CA VAL A 282 -14.85 -11.96 -11.74
C VAL A 282 -14.25 -12.69 -12.93
N SER A 283 -14.96 -12.68 -14.06
CA SER A 283 -14.50 -13.32 -15.30
C SER A 283 -14.11 -12.29 -16.35
N GLN A 284 -13.06 -12.61 -17.13
CA GLN A 284 -12.65 -11.79 -18.26
C GLN A 284 -12.12 -12.63 -19.42
N THR A 285 -12.50 -12.22 -20.64
CA THR A 285 -11.98 -12.78 -21.88
C THR A 285 -11.19 -11.72 -22.63
N VAL A 286 -9.86 -11.90 -22.74
CA VAL A 286 -8.98 -10.97 -23.46
C VAL A 286 -8.73 -11.47 -24.87
N LYS A 287 -9.13 -10.66 -25.87
CA LYS A 287 -8.78 -10.88 -27.27
C LYS A 287 -7.29 -10.60 -27.50
N THR A 288 -6.58 -11.53 -28.12
CA THR A 288 -5.13 -11.44 -28.33
C THR A 288 -4.73 -11.00 -29.73
N ASN A 289 -5.68 -10.72 -30.63
CA ASN A 289 -5.43 -10.40 -32.04
C ASN A 289 -4.41 -9.28 -32.25
N SER A 290 -4.39 -8.28 -31.37
CA SER A 290 -3.46 -7.15 -31.43
C SER A 290 -2.30 -7.24 -30.45
N LEU A 291 -2.24 -8.27 -29.59
CA LEU A 291 -1.26 -8.42 -28.52
C LEU A 291 -0.05 -9.26 -28.96
N ARG A 292 1.11 -9.05 -28.32
CA ARG A 292 2.33 -9.81 -28.61
C ARG A 292 3.33 -9.78 -27.45
N GLY A 293 4.10 -10.84 -27.31
CA GLY A 293 5.16 -10.96 -26.31
C GLY A 293 4.58 -11.11 -24.89
N ALA A 294 5.35 -10.66 -23.90
CA ALA A 294 4.89 -10.62 -22.51
C ALA A 294 3.75 -9.61 -22.34
N CYS A 295 2.66 -10.05 -21.73
CA CYS A 295 1.47 -9.27 -21.49
C CYS A 295 1.03 -9.40 -20.03
N LYS A 296 0.37 -8.35 -19.52
CA LYS A 296 -0.22 -8.32 -18.18
C LYS A 296 -1.69 -7.93 -18.28
N LEU A 297 -2.54 -8.63 -17.53
CA LEU A 297 -3.92 -8.24 -17.26
C LEU A 297 -4.00 -7.77 -15.80
N PHE A 298 -4.27 -6.49 -15.61
CA PHE A 298 -4.65 -5.92 -14.33
C PHE A 298 -6.16 -6.01 -14.17
N ILE A 299 -6.62 -6.49 -13.02
CA ILE A 299 -8.01 -6.53 -12.63
C ILE A 299 -8.14 -5.73 -11.35
N GLU A 300 -8.89 -4.64 -11.39
CA GLU A 300 -9.07 -3.70 -10.29
C GLU A 300 -10.56 -3.69 -9.90
N LEU A 301 -10.86 -4.15 -8.69
CA LEU A 301 -12.18 -4.04 -8.08
C LEU A 301 -12.38 -2.61 -7.59
N ASN A 302 -13.58 -2.07 -7.79
CA ASN A 302 -13.96 -0.73 -7.34
C ASN A 302 -12.95 0.38 -7.73
N PRO A 303 -12.63 0.53 -9.02
CA PRO A 303 -11.63 1.49 -9.49
C PRO A 303 -12.07 2.93 -9.18
N ASN A 304 -11.10 3.78 -8.81
CA ASN A 304 -11.31 5.20 -8.48
C ASN A 304 -12.34 5.46 -7.37
N ASP A 305 -12.53 4.53 -6.44
CA ASP A 305 -13.48 4.68 -5.32
C ASP A 305 -14.93 4.89 -5.80
N ASP A 306 -15.36 4.15 -6.83
CA ASP A 306 -16.75 4.13 -7.32
C ASP A 306 -17.75 3.90 -6.17
N GLN A 307 -17.33 3.15 -5.15
CA GLN A 307 -17.97 3.04 -3.85
C GLN A 307 -16.96 3.27 -2.70
N PRO A 308 -17.37 3.79 -1.54
CA PRO A 308 -16.49 3.89 -0.38
C PRO A 308 -16.15 2.50 0.20
N GLU A 309 -14.86 2.25 0.45
CA GLU A 309 -14.37 1.02 1.07
C GLU A 309 -13.36 1.31 2.19
N SER A 310 -13.26 0.39 3.15
CA SER A 310 -12.30 0.50 4.26
C SER A 310 -10.86 0.24 3.83
N VAL A 311 -10.66 -0.74 2.94
CA VAL A 311 -9.36 -1.23 2.49
C VAL A 311 -9.37 -1.34 0.97
N LYS A 312 -8.24 -1.00 0.32
CA LYS A 312 -8.12 -1.00 -1.15
C LYS A 312 -6.95 -1.80 -1.68
N PHE A 313 -5.96 -2.12 -0.85
CA PHE A 313 -4.74 -2.81 -1.31
C PHE A 313 -5.02 -4.24 -1.79
N ASN A 314 -6.13 -4.81 -1.35
CA ASN A 314 -6.66 -6.15 -1.66
C ASN A 314 -7.55 -6.17 -2.92
N ASN A 315 -7.74 -5.04 -3.60
CA ASN A 315 -8.63 -4.90 -4.76
C ASN A 315 -7.96 -5.08 -6.11
N VAL A 316 -6.66 -5.41 -6.15
CA VAL A 316 -5.92 -5.53 -7.40
C VAL A 316 -5.35 -6.94 -7.58
N ALA A 317 -5.65 -7.55 -8.73
CA ALA A 317 -5.02 -8.77 -9.19
C ALA A 317 -4.24 -8.51 -10.49
N ILE A 318 -3.08 -9.15 -10.61
CA ILE A 318 -2.22 -9.06 -11.80
C ILE A 318 -2.03 -10.47 -12.35
N VAL A 319 -2.39 -10.66 -13.61
CA VAL A 319 -2.28 -11.94 -14.31
C VAL A 319 -1.33 -11.80 -15.48
N ASP A 320 -0.18 -12.47 -15.40
CA ASP A 320 0.81 -12.52 -16.47
C ASP A 320 0.47 -13.62 -17.49
N PHE A 321 0.70 -13.31 -18.77
CA PHE A 321 0.57 -14.25 -19.87
C PHE A 321 1.48 -13.85 -21.04
N TYR A 322 1.74 -14.79 -21.96
CA TYR A 322 2.57 -14.54 -23.14
C TYR A 322 1.78 -14.79 -24.43
N VAL A 323 1.90 -13.90 -25.41
CA VAL A 323 1.29 -14.07 -26.73
C VAL A 323 2.38 -14.30 -27.78
N ARG A 324 2.43 -15.52 -28.33
CA ARG A 324 3.27 -15.87 -29.46
C ARG A 324 2.69 -15.23 -30.72
N ARG A 325 3.46 -14.31 -31.30
CA ARG A 325 3.09 -13.63 -32.55
C ARG A 325 2.95 -14.66 -33.67
N ASP A 326 1.92 -14.49 -34.48
CA ASP A 326 1.85 -15.21 -35.73
C ASP A 326 2.91 -14.69 -36.71
N VAL A 327 3.67 -15.61 -37.29
CA VAL A 327 4.76 -15.29 -38.24
C VAL A 327 4.65 -16.10 -39.53
N ARG A 328 3.64 -16.95 -39.63
CA ARG A 328 3.39 -17.72 -40.84
C ARG A 328 2.66 -16.84 -41.83
N ARG A 329 2.96 -17.05 -43.11
CA ARG A 329 2.41 -16.25 -44.20
C ARG A 329 1.23 -17.01 -44.78
N PRO A 330 0.08 -16.35 -45.01
CA PRO A 330 -1.03 -16.99 -45.69
C PRO A 330 -0.63 -17.40 -47.11
N LEU A 331 -1.24 -18.48 -47.59
CA LEU A 331 -1.05 -19.02 -48.93
C LEU A 331 -2.01 -18.32 -49.91
N LEU A 332 -1.45 -17.65 -50.92
CA LEU A 332 -2.20 -17.06 -52.01
C LEU A 332 -2.26 -18.03 -53.20
N ASP A 333 -3.45 -18.35 -53.66
CA ASP A 333 -3.71 -19.16 -54.85
C ASP A 333 -4.53 -18.36 -55.87
N VAL A 334 -4.05 -18.27 -57.10
CA VAL A 334 -4.69 -17.53 -58.19
C VAL A 334 -4.94 -18.48 -59.35
N THR A 335 -6.19 -18.51 -59.81
CA THR A 335 -6.60 -19.35 -60.93
C THR A 335 -7.39 -18.54 -61.95
N PHE A 336 -7.19 -18.87 -63.22
CA PHE A 336 -7.92 -18.34 -64.36
C PHE A 336 -8.76 -19.48 -64.93
N ASP A 337 -10.09 -19.31 -64.94
CA ASP A 337 -11.03 -20.34 -65.37
C ASP A 337 -10.81 -21.70 -64.67
N GLY A 338 -10.39 -21.66 -63.40
CA GLY A 338 -10.10 -22.84 -62.57
C GLY A 338 -8.71 -23.46 -62.76
N LYS A 339 -7.82 -22.87 -63.56
CA LYS A 339 -6.46 -23.35 -63.78
C LYS A 339 -5.43 -22.37 -63.23
N ARG A 340 -4.35 -22.89 -62.62
CA ARG A 340 -3.17 -22.07 -62.31
C ARG A 340 -2.44 -21.77 -63.60
N ILE A 341 -2.01 -20.53 -63.75
CA ILE A 341 -1.24 -20.06 -64.90
C ILE A 341 0.18 -19.72 -64.46
N SER A 342 1.13 -19.83 -65.38
CA SER A 342 2.50 -19.34 -65.23
C SER A 342 2.66 -17.98 -65.89
N ASP A 343 3.80 -17.33 -65.65
CA ASP A 343 4.16 -16.11 -66.36
C ASP A 343 4.17 -16.37 -67.88
N TYR A 344 3.63 -15.42 -68.65
CA TYR A 344 3.41 -15.50 -70.11
C TYR A 344 2.37 -16.51 -70.63
N ASP A 345 1.63 -17.20 -69.77
CA ASP A 345 0.52 -18.06 -70.24
C ASP A 345 -0.59 -17.22 -70.89
N LEU A 346 -1.12 -17.74 -72.00
CA LEU A 346 -2.24 -17.13 -72.70
C LEU A 346 -3.54 -17.48 -72.00
N VAL A 347 -4.28 -16.45 -71.59
CA VAL A 347 -5.62 -16.55 -71.01
C VAL A 347 -6.65 -15.84 -71.88
N SER A 348 -7.92 -16.19 -71.73
CA SER A 348 -9.00 -15.52 -72.43
C SER A 348 -9.14 -14.08 -71.96
N ASN A 349 -9.51 -13.18 -72.86
CA ASN A 349 -9.87 -11.80 -72.49
C ASN A 349 -11.20 -11.71 -71.70
N ARG A 350 -11.87 -12.85 -71.47
CA ARG A 350 -13.07 -13.01 -70.63
C ARG A 350 -12.89 -14.12 -69.59
N SER A 351 -11.67 -14.29 -69.07
CA SER A 351 -11.40 -15.27 -68.02
C SER A 351 -11.98 -14.84 -66.68
N LYS A 352 -12.50 -15.82 -65.93
CA LYS A 352 -12.86 -15.65 -64.53
C LYS A 352 -11.61 -15.84 -63.67
N ILE A 353 -11.25 -14.82 -62.90
CA ILE A 353 -10.07 -14.88 -62.01
C ILE A 353 -10.56 -15.19 -60.60
N GLN A 354 -10.12 -16.30 -60.04
CA GLN A 354 -10.40 -16.64 -58.66
C GLN A 354 -9.12 -16.59 -57.83
N ILE A 355 -9.17 -15.77 -56.79
CA ILE A 355 -8.07 -15.55 -55.83
C ILE A 355 -8.52 -16.11 -54.49
N ASN A 356 -7.81 -17.11 -53.98
CA ASN A 356 -8.04 -17.65 -52.63
C ASN A 356 -6.83 -17.29 -51.76
N LEU A 357 -7.08 -16.74 -50.57
CA LEU A 357 -6.07 -16.53 -49.56
C LEU A 357 -6.43 -17.40 -48.35
N VAL A 358 -5.55 -18.34 -48.02
CA VAL A 358 -5.74 -19.34 -46.97
C VAL A 358 -4.73 -19.11 -45.87
N ASP A 359 -5.17 -19.03 -44.62
CA ASP A 359 -4.31 -18.98 -43.44
C ASP A 359 -4.62 -20.20 -42.56
N GLU A 360 -3.60 -20.81 -41.95
CA GLU A 360 -3.83 -21.90 -41.00
C GLU A 360 -4.25 -21.41 -39.61
N ASN A 361 -4.18 -20.11 -39.32
CA ASN A 361 -4.67 -19.52 -38.09
C ASN A 361 -6.20 -19.41 -38.11
N GLU A 362 -6.87 -20.37 -37.47
CA GLU A 362 -8.33 -20.45 -37.35
C GLU A 362 -8.97 -19.27 -36.62
N THR A 363 -8.18 -18.49 -35.87
CA THR A 363 -8.69 -17.40 -34.99
C THR A 363 -8.35 -16.00 -35.49
N LEU A 364 -7.41 -15.87 -36.41
CA LEU A 364 -7.04 -14.60 -37.05
C LEU A 364 -7.59 -14.60 -38.49
N LEU A 365 -8.90 -14.43 -38.60
CA LEU A 365 -9.60 -14.52 -39.88
C LEU A 365 -9.18 -13.39 -40.84
N LEU A 366 -9.04 -13.73 -42.12
CA LEU A 366 -8.72 -12.81 -43.22
C LEU A 366 -9.98 -12.07 -43.73
N ASP A 367 -10.81 -11.53 -42.85
CA ASP A 367 -12.20 -11.12 -43.13
C ASP A 367 -12.38 -9.65 -43.57
N ASP A 368 -11.29 -8.89 -43.67
CA ASP A 368 -11.28 -7.49 -44.08
C ASP A 368 -10.65 -7.31 -45.48
N THR A 369 -11.37 -6.58 -46.35
CA THR A 369 -10.89 -6.16 -47.67
C THR A 369 -9.63 -5.29 -47.61
N SER A 370 -9.35 -4.61 -46.49
CA SER A 370 -8.12 -3.81 -46.30
C SER A 370 -6.84 -4.66 -46.30
N LEU A 371 -6.98 -5.98 -46.10
CA LEU A 371 -5.88 -6.95 -46.15
C LEU A 371 -5.41 -7.23 -47.59
N PHE A 372 -6.14 -6.77 -48.60
CA PHE A 372 -5.92 -7.10 -49.99
C PHE A 372 -5.66 -5.83 -50.83
N GLU A 373 -4.66 -5.91 -51.71
CA GLU A 373 -4.48 -4.93 -52.78
C GLU A 373 -4.33 -5.66 -54.12
N ILE A 374 -5.15 -5.27 -55.10
CA ILE A 374 -5.21 -5.93 -56.39
C ILE A 374 -5.03 -4.89 -57.49
N LYS A 375 -4.14 -5.23 -58.43
CA LYS A 375 -3.78 -4.38 -59.55
C LYS A 375 -3.66 -5.25 -60.80
N LEU A 376 -4.19 -4.75 -61.92
CA LEU A 376 -3.94 -5.30 -63.23
C LEU A 376 -2.94 -4.41 -63.95
N GLU A 377 -1.85 -5.00 -64.44
CA GLU A 377 -0.92 -4.33 -65.34
C GLU A 377 -1.29 -4.67 -66.79
N TYR A 378 -1.61 -3.65 -67.57
CA TYR A 378 -1.93 -3.80 -68.98
C TYR A 378 -0.65 -3.83 -69.84
N PRO A 379 -0.69 -4.33 -71.09
CA PRO A 379 0.49 -4.39 -71.96
C PRO A 379 1.20 -3.04 -72.20
N ASN A 380 0.49 -1.93 -72.02
CA ASN A 380 1.03 -0.57 -72.08
C ASN A 380 1.73 -0.12 -70.77
N ARG A 381 1.91 -1.02 -69.79
CA ARG A 381 2.41 -0.78 -68.42
C ARG A 381 1.50 0.09 -67.56
N GLU A 382 0.26 0.31 -67.98
CA GLU A 382 -0.72 1.00 -67.15
C GLU A 382 -1.19 0.06 -66.03
N ILE A 383 -1.10 0.54 -64.79
CA ILE A 383 -1.53 -0.22 -63.61
C ILE A 383 -2.90 0.28 -63.18
N LYS A 384 -3.90 -0.60 -63.25
CA LYS A 384 -5.26 -0.32 -62.81
C LYS A 384 -5.57 -1.05 -61.51
N LYS A 385 -5.85 -0.29 -60.44
CA LYS A 385 -6.29 -0.85 -59.17
C LYS A 385 -7.72 -1.40 -59.31
N ILE A 386 -7.94 -2.59 -58.77
CA ILE A 386 -9.27 -3.20 -58.71
C ILE A 386 -9.84 -2.97 -57.32
N TYR A 387 -11.06 -2.43 -57.26
CA TYR A 387 -11.77 -2.12 -56.03
C TYR A 387 -12.85 -3.16 -55.76
N PHE A 388 -13.12 -3.41 -54.47
CA PHE A 388 -14.07 -4.43 -54.02
C PHE A 388 -15.55 -4.07 -54.24
N ASP A 389 -15.83 -2.83 -54.61
CA ASP A 389 -17.17 -2.31 -54.90
C ASP A 389 -17.56 -2.41 -56.39
N GLN A 390 -16.64 -2.85 -57.26
CA GLN A 390 -16.92 -3.03 -58.68
C GLN A 390 -17.92 -4.18 -58.90
N SER A 391 -18.84 -4.03 -59.84
CA SER A 391 -19.91 -4.99 -60.09
C SER A 391 -19.45 -6.38 -60.56
N ASN A 392 -18.23 -6.47 -61.08
CA ASN A 392 -17.60 -7.73 -61.49
C ASN A 392 -16.72 -8.34 -60.39
N VAL A 393 -16.69 -7.76 -59.19
CA VAL A 393 -15.88 -8.26 -58.06
C VAL A 393 -16.80 -8.84 -57.00
N THR A 394 -16.50 -10.06 -56.54
CA THR A 394 -17.16 -10.66 -55.38
C THR A 394 -16.12 -11.07 -54.36
N PHE A 395 -16.26 -10.58 -53.12
CA PHE A 395 -15.44 -10.98 -51.98
C PHE A 395 -16.26 -11.81 -51.00
N THR A 396 -15.72 -12.95 -50.61
CA THR A 396 -16.26 -13.86 -49.59
C THR A 396 -15.26 -13.92 -48.45
N LYS A 397 -15.69 -13.45 -47.28
CA LYS A 397 -14.88 -13.38 -46.06
C LYS A 397 -14.58 -14.78 -45.53
N ALA A 398 -13.40 -14.95 -44.95
CA ALA A 398 -13.12 -16.10 -44.09
C ALA A 398 -14.10 -16.13 -42.91
N SER A 399 -14.51 -17.34 -42.53
CA SER A 399 -15.27 -17.62 -41.32
C SER A 399 -14.52 -18.66 -40.48
N GLU A 400 -14.91 -18.83 -39.23
CA GLU A 400 -14.32 -19.84 -38.31
C GLU A 400 -14.32 -21.26 -38.90
N ASN A 401 -15.22 -21.56 -39.84
CA ASN A 401 -15.32 -22.89 -40.49
C ASN A 401 -14.52 -23.03 -41.78
N THR A 402 -14.05 -21.93 -42.39
CA THR A 402 -13.41 -21.97 -43.72
C THR A 402 -11.97 -21.52 -43.71
N SER A 403 -11.56 -20.64 -42.79
CA SER A 403 -10.20 -20.05 -42.69
C SER A 403 -9.63 -19.52 -44.02
N THR A 404 -10.51 -19.33 -45.00
CA THR A 404 -10.18 -19.03 -46.39
C THR A 404 -11.03 -17.85 -46.80
N SER A 405 -10.37 -16.78 -47.21
CA SER A 405 -11.01 -15.67 -47.90
C SER A 405 -10.90 -15.90 -49.41
N GLN A 406 -12.00 -15.71 -50.10
CA GLN A 406 -12.11 -15.97 -51.53
C GLN A 406 -12.59 -14.72 -52.25
N MET A 407 -11.99 -14.46 -53.40
CA MET A 407 -12.41 -13.42 -54.31
C MET A 407 -12.58 -13.97 -55.72
N LYS A 408 -13.57 -13.43 -56.44
CA LYS A 408 -13.85 -13.73 -57.84
C LYS A 408 -13.95 -12.43 -58.64
N LEU A 409 -13.27 -12.37 -59.79
CA LEU A 409 -13.29 -11.29 -60.78
C LEU A 409 -13.78 -11.79 -62.14
#